data_AF-A0A1I4VWS5-F1
#
_entry.id   AF-A0A1I4VWS5-F1
#
_cell.length_a   1.000
_cell.length_b   1.000
_cell.length_c   1.000
_cell.angle_alpha   90.00
_cell.angle_beta   90.00
_cell.angle_gamma   90.00
#
_symmetry.space_group_name_H-M   'P 1'
#
loop_
_entity.id
_entity.type
_entity.pdbx_description
1 polymer ?
#
loop_
_entity_poly.entity_id
_entity_poly.type
_entity_poly.pdbx_seq_one_letter_code
_entity_poly.pdbx_strand_id
1 'polypeptide(L)'
;MISHNVFDLKSARITLRIIILIWLGMSSAVAELPTNDDFATSTIVTEPLPFINAINTSKAITAKDDPYCSGQESTVWQRFLH
;
A
#
# COMPACT_ATOMS: atom_id res chain seq x y z
N MET A 1 -44.43 -24.87 -27.33
CA MET A 1 -44.48 -23.44 -27.00
C MET A 1 -43.92 -23.22 -25.59
N ILE A 2 -42.58 -23.29 -25.41
CA ILE A 2 -41.88 -22.96 -24.15
C ILE A 2 -40.47 -22.46 -24.55
N SER A 3 -40.30 -21.18 -24.87
CA SER A 3 -38.97 -20.66 -25.28
C SER A 3 -38.75 -19.16 -25.03
N HIS A 4 -39.41 -18.57 -24.05
CA HIS A 4 -39.16 -17.16 -23.68
C HIS A 4 -38.54 -17.07 -22.26
N ASN A 5 -39.11 -17.73 -21.26
CA ASN A 5 -38.65 -17.61 -19.86
C ASN A 5 -37.24 -18.18 -19.53
N VAL A 6 -36.75 -19.17 -20.29
CA VAL A 6 -35.44 -19.79 -20.00
C VAL A 6 -34.28 -18.89 -20.42
N PHE A 7 -34.47 -18.06 -21.45
CA PHE A 7 -33.49 -17.08 -21.90
C PHE A 7 -33.40 -15.90 -20.92
N ASP A 8 -34.53 -15.40 -20.43
CA ASP A 8 -34.58 -14.30 -19.44
C ASP A 8 -33.91 -14.66 -18.10
N LEU A 9 -34.16 -15.86 -17.58
CA LEU A 9 -33.57 -16.32 -16.32
C LEU A 9 -32.05 -16.57 -16.44
N LYS A 10 -31.57 -17.02 -17.60
CA LYS A 10 -30.13 -17.19 -17.87
C LYS A 10 -29.43 -15.83 -17.98
N SER A 11 -30.03 -14.90 -18.71
CA SER A 11 -29.53 -13.53 -18.83
C SER A 11 -29.45 -12.85 -17.46
N ALA A 12 -30.52 -12.91 -16.66
CA ALA A 12 -30.55 -12.32 -15.31
C ALA A 12 -29.46 -12.87 -14.38
N ARG A 13 -29.16 -14.17 -14.44
CA ARG A 13 -28.07 -14.79 -13.66
C ARG A 13 -26.68 -14.32 -14.10
N ILE A 14 -26.51 -14.08 -15.40
CA ILE A 14 -25.25 -13.56 -15.96
C ILE A 14 -25.07 -12.10 -15.55
N THR A 15 -26.10 -11.27 -15.66
CA THR A 15 -26.04 -9.86 -15.23
C THR A 15 -25.73 -9.73 -13.74
N LEU A 16 -26.36 -10.56 -12.89
CA LEU A 16 -26.09 -10.55 -11.45
C LEU A 16 -24.64 -10.91 -11.11
N ARG A 17 -24.05 -11.89 -11.80
CA ARG A 17 -22.64 -12.27 -11.61
C ARG A 17 -21.68 -11.16 -12.04
N ILE A 18 -21.97 -10.48 -13.15
CA ILE A 18 -21.15 -9.36 -13.64
C ILE A 18 -21.18 -8.21 -12.64
N ILE A 19 -22.36 -7.88 -12.09
CA ILE A 19 -22.50 -6.85 -11.06
C ILE A 19 -21.65 -7.23 -9.83
N ILE A 20 -21.78 -8.46 -9.32
CA ILE A 20 -21.00 -8.91 -8.14
C ILE A 20 -19.48 -8.81 -8.39
N LEU A 21 -19.00 -9.15 -9.59
CA LEU A 21 -17.58 -9.05 -9.96
C LEU A 21 -17.09 -7.60 -10.04
N ILE A 22 -17.95 -6.67 -10.50
CA ILE A 22 -17.64 -5.24 -10.54
C ILE A 22 -17.54 -4.67 -9.11
N TRP A 23 -18.45 -5.07 -8.21
CA TRP A 23 -18.42 -4.65 -6.81
C TRP A 23 -17.22 -5.24 -6.02
N LEU A 24 -16.80 -6.48 -6.32
CA LEU A 24 -15.62 -7.10 -5.69
C LEU A 24 -14.28 -6.51 -6.16
N GLY A 25 -14.25 -5.80 -7.29
CA GLY A 25 -13.02 -5.27 -7.89
C GLY A 25 -12.55 -3.93 -7.32
N MET A 26 -13.33 -3.28 -6.45
CA MET A 26 -13.02 -1.96 -5.90
C MET A 26 -12.15 -2.04 -4.64
N SER A 27 -11.00 -2.72 -4.73
CA SER A 27 -9.96 -2.58 -3.70
C SER A 27 -9.06 -1.41 -4.06
N SER A 28 -9.23 -0.28 -3.38
CA SER A 28 -8.25 0.81 -3.45
C SER A 28 -6.94 0.34 -2.80
N ALA A 29 -5.86 0.25 -3.58
CA ALA A 29 -4.54 0.03 -3.03
C ALA A 29 -4.01 1.36 -2.47
N VAL A 30 -4.05 1.52 -1.14
CA VAL A 30 -3.28 2.57 -0.46
C VAL A 30 -1.84 2.10 -0.43
N ALA A 31 -0.93 2.89 -0.99
CA ALA A 31 0.50 2.59 -0.89
C ALA A 31 0.94 2.84 0.56
N GLU A 32 1.52 1.82 1.20
CA GLU A 32 2.05 1.92 2.55
C GLU A 32 3.28 2.83 2.60
N LEU A 33 3.48 3.48 3.74
CA LEU A 33 4.68 4.27 4.00
C LEU A 33 5.88 3.34 4.19
N PRO A 34 7.11 3.80 3.91
CA PRO A 34 8.30 3.03 4.21
C PRO A 34 8.36 2.65 5.70
N THR A 35 8.89 1.48 6.04
CA THR A 35 8.98 1.01 7.43
C THR A 35 9.79 1.97 8.32
N ASN A 36 10.69 2.75 7.73
CA ASN A 36 11.61 3.63 8.44
C ASN A 36 11.29 5.12 8.23
N ASP A 37 10.02 5.44 7.99
CA ASP A 37 9.50 6.78 7.69
C ASP A 37 9.23 7.64 8.93
N ASP A 38 9.40 7.08 10.13
CA ASP A 38 9.18 7.76 11.41
C ASP A 38 10.46 7.65 12.25
N PHE A 39 10.96 8.79 12.73
CA PHE A 39 12.16 8.84 13.57
C PHE A 39 12.03 7.97 14.83
N ALA A 40 10.87 7.96 15.49
CA ALA A 40 10.63 7.18 16.70
C ALA A 40 10.69 5.66 16.45
N THR A 41 10.36 5.22 15.24
CA THR A 41 10.41 3.80 14.83
C THR A 41 11.47 3.51 13.76
N SER A 42 12.53 4.32 13.72
CA SER A 42 13.67 4.16 12.79
C SER A 42 14.24 2.73 12.78
N THR A 43 14.52 2.23 11.57
CA THR A 43 15.11 0.91 11.35
C THR A 43 16.50 0.82 11.97
N ILE A 44 16.71 -0.24 12.75
CA ILE A 44 18.00 -0.55 13.34
C ILE A 44 18.84 -1.30 12.29
N VAL A 45 20.02 -0.75 11.98
CA VAL A 45 21.03 -1.42 11.18
C VAL A 45 21.82 -2.36 12.09
N THR A 46 21.63 -3.66 11.91
CA THR A 46 22.33 -4.73 12.66
C THR A 46 23.59 -5.23 11.96
N GLU A 47 23.72 -4.94 10.67
CA GLU A 47 24.84 -5.40 9.85
C GLU A 47 26.10 -4.55 10.10
N PRO A 48 27.30 -5.14 10.03
CA PRO A 48 28.55 -4.41 10.11
C PRO A 48 28.71 -3.44 8.94
N LEU A 49 29.40 -2.33 9.19
CA LEU A 49 29.73 -1.36 8.15
C LEU A 49 30.87 -1.88 7.24
N PRO A 50 30.83 -1.62 5.91
CA PRO A 50 29.79 -0.88 5.20
C PRO A 50 28.51 -1.71 4.99
N PHE A 51 27.36 -1.08 5.19
CA PHE A 51 26.04 -1.66 4.98
C PHE A 51 25.36 -1.06 3.75
N ILE A 52 24.56 -1.87 3.05
CA ILE A 52 23.77 -1.47 1.88
C ILE A 52 22.33 -1.92 2.06
N ASN A 53 21.38 -1.04 1.73
CA ASN A 53 19.94 -1.33 1.72
C ASN A 53 19.27 -0.70 0.50
N ALA A 54 18.20 -1.33 0.02
CA ALA A 54 17.33 -0.81 -1.03
C ALA A 54 15.88 -0.83 -0.53
N ILE A 55 15.32 0.35 -0.30
CA ILE A 55 13.93 0.55 0.12
C ILE A 55 13.25 1.55 -0.81
N ASN A 56 11.97 1.36 -1.10
CA ASN A 56 11.18 2.34 -1.83
C ASN A 56 10.75 3.46 -0.88
N THR A 57 11.24 4.67 -1.12
CA THR A 57 10.96 5.86 -0.28
C THR A 57 9.96 6.83 -0.91
N SER A 58 9.32 6.46 -2.04
CA SER A 58 8.44 7.37 -2.78
C SER A 58 7.17 7.80 -2.04
N LYS A 59 6.85 7.13 -0.93
CA LYS A 59 5.71 7.41 -0.05
C LYS A 59 6.12 7.95 1.31
N ALA A 60 7.39 8.28 1.48
CA ALA A 60 7.90 8.86 2.71
C ALA A 60 7.25 10.22 2.99
N ILE A 61 6.95 10.49 4.26
CA ILE A 61 6.43 11.78 4.72
C ILE A 61 7.32 12.35 5.81
N THR A 62 6.97 13.52 6.35
CA THR A 62 7.57 14.05 7.57
C THR A 62 6.59 13.87 8.72
N ALA A 63 7.03 13.17 9.77
CA ALA A 63 6.34 13.10 11.04
C ALA A 63 6.52 14.41 11.82
N LYS A 64 5.56 14.74 12.70
CA LYS A 64 5.62 15.98 13.49
C LYS A 64 6.82 16.00 14.45
N ASP A 65 7.23 14.83 14.90
CA ASP A 65 8.34 14.60 15.82
C ASP A 65 9.65 14.26 15.10
N ASP A 66 9.68 14.32 13.77
CA ASP A 66 10.93 14.20 13.03
C ASP A 66 11.91 15.32 13.41
N PRO A 67 13.18 15.00 13.63
CA PRO A 67 14.23 16.00 13.73
C PRO A 67 14.31 16.86 12.46
N TYR A 68 14.74 18.11 12.61
CA TYR A 68 14.92 19.00 11.47
C TYR A 68 15.94 18.44 10.48
N CYS A 69 15.47 18.12 9.27
CA CYS A 69 16.28 17.55 8.19
C CYS A 69 16.53 18.57 7.07
N SER A 70 17.17 19.71 7.39
CA SER A 70 17.56 20.72 6.40
C SER A 70 16.42 21.22 5.49
N GLY A 71 15.18 21.25 5.99
CA GLY A 71 14.01 21.69 5.24
C GLY A 71 13.45 20.65 4.25
N GLN A 72 13.86 19.39 4.34
CA GLN A 72 13.23 18.29 3.58
C GLN A 72 11.87 17.93 4.18
N GLU A 73 10.89 17.66 3.30
CA GLU A 73 9.50 17.33 3.69
C GLU A 73 9.18 15.83 3.65
N SER A 74 10.10 14.99 3.18
CA SER A 74 9.99 13.53 3.26
C SER A 74 11.28 12.98 3.83
N THR A 75 11.20 12.25 4.93
CA THR A 75 12.39 11.74 5.63
C THR A 75 12.35 10.22 5.76
N VAL A 76 13.52 9.61 5.92
CA VAL A 76 13.64 8.20 6.29
C VAL A 76 14.82 8.06 7.24
N TRP A 77 14.65 7.27 8.30
CA TRP A 77 15.58 7.21 9.40
C TRP A 77 16.24 5.83 9.51
N GLN A 78 17.51 5.82 9.89
CA GLN A 78 18.26 4.60 10.19
C GLN A 78 19.05 4.87 11.48
N ARG A 79 19.23 3.86 12.33
CA ARG A 79 20.08 3.95 13.51
C ARG A 79 21.03 2.77 13.62
N PHE A 80 22.24 3.04 14.08
CA PHE A 80 23.22 2.02 14.42
C PHE A 80 23.14 1.73 15.92
N LEU A 81 23.15 0.45 16.30
CA LEU A 81 23.44 0.07 17.68
C LEU A 81 24.94 0.26 17.90
N HIS A 82 25.29 0.95 18.98
CA HIS A 82 26.67 1.09 19.45
C HIS A 82 26.96 0.04 20.51
#